data_AF-A0A6Y0WJT0-F1
#
_entry.id   AF-A0A6Y0WJT0-F1
#
_cell.length_a   1.000
_cell.length_b   1.000
_cell.length_c   1.000
_cell.angle_alpha   90.00
_cell.angle_beta   90.00
_cell.angle_gamma   90.00
#
_symmetry.space_group_name_H-M   'P 1'
#
loop_
_entity.id
_entity.type
_entity.pdbx_description
1 polymer ?
#
loop_
_entity_poly.entity_id
_entity_poly.type
_entity_poly.pdbx_seq_one_letter_code
_entity_poly.pdbx_strand_id
1 'polypeptide(L)'
;MKKPKAALQNAMKEDVPAVTQIQMRSTVSRKVRYVKQANREGLKLSEWMSRHLDAVCDTADEIHKGKRSTPVAPGKIPPEVYQVIYDQCGGFVECDANAQVIWEACRDAILNGDKG
;
A
#
# COMPACT_ATOMS: atom_id res chain seq x y z
N MET A 1 -33.49 -27.90 -1.93
CA MET A 1 -32.88 -26.63 -2.40
C MET A 1 -32.01 -26.07 -1.28
N LYS A 2 -30.71 -25.87 -1.53
CA LYS A 2 -29.72 -25.43 -0.54
C LYS A 2 -29.71 -23.89 -0.45
N LYS A 3 -29.82 -23.32 0.75
CA LYS A 3 -29.70 -21.86 0.99
C LYS A 3 -28.29 -21.37 0.59
N PRO A 4 -28.12 -20.26 -0.13
CA PRO A 4 -26.80 -19.73 -0.42
C PRO A 4 -26.17 -19.11 0.83
N LYS A 5 -24.89 -19.42 1.03
CA LYS A 5 -24.04 -18.95 2.13
C LYS A 5 -23.78 -17.45 1.98
N ALA A 6 -24.36 -16.63 2.87
CA ALA A 6 -24.10 -15.20 3.01
C ALA A 6 -22.73 -14.87 3.64
N ALA A 7 -21.68 -15.65 3.34
CA ALA A 7 -20.41 -15.59 4.06
C ALA A 7 -19.25 -14.93 3.28
N LEU A 8 -19.49 -14.36 2.10
CA LEU A 8 -18.43 -13.81 1.25
C LEU A 8 -18.72 -12.39 0.73
N GLN A 9 -19.39 -11.55 1.53
CA GLN A 9 -19.55 -10.12 1.22
C GLN A 9 -18.68 -9.18 2.07
N ASN A 10 -17.85 -9.70 2.98
CA ASN A 10 -16.97 -8.85 3.81
C ASN A 10 -15.64 -8.47 3.14
N ALA A 11 -15.44 -8.82 1.87
CA ALA A 11 -14.15 -8.67 1.17
C ALA A 11 -14.02 -7.38 0.34
N MET A 12 -15.05 -6.55 0.29
CA MET A 12 -15.00 -5.22 -0.35
C MET A 12 -15.35 -4.19 0.72
N LYS A 13 -14.39 -3.82 1.56
CA LYS A 13 -14.58 -2.66 2.44
C LYS A 13 -14.20 -1.42 1.64
N GLU A 14 -15.23 -0.66 1.28
CA GLU A 14 -15.12 0.74 0.89
C GLU A 14 -14.23 1.50 1.89
N ASP A 15 -13.61 2.60 1.43
CA ASP A 15 -12.87 3.53 2.27
C ASP A 15 -13.73 3.91 3.48
N VAL A 16 -13.34 3.46 4.67
CA VAL A 16 -14.10 3.73 5.89
C VAL A 16 -13.88 5.21 6.22
N PRO A 17 -14.94 6.05 6.21
CA PRO A 17 -14.77 7.47 6.46
C PRO A 17 -14.08 7.71 7.81
N ALA A 18 -13.17 8.69 7.88
CA ALA A 18 -12.44 9.03 9.11
C ALA A 18 -13.36 9.39 10.30
N VAL A 19 -14.61 9.76 10.02
CA VAL A 19 -15.66 10.07 11.01
C VAL A 19 -16.35 8.83 11.59
N THR A 20 -16.02 7.63 11.10
CA THR A 20 -16.68 6.39 11.52
C THR A 20 -16.28 6.03 12.94
N GLN A 21 -17.27 5.79 13.80
CA GLN A 21 -17.03 5.33 15.16
C GLN A 21 -16.45 3.90 15.16
N ILE A 22 -15.26 3.75 15.74
CA ILE A 22 -14.62 2.44 15.92
C ILE A 22 -15.19 1.76 17.17
N GLN A 23 -15.98 0.69 16.97
CA GLN A 23 -16.43 -0.16 18.08
C GLN A 23 -15.50 -1.36 18.27
N MET A 24 -14.68 -1.33 19.32
CA MET A 24 -13.76 -2.43 19.62
C MET A 24 -14.37 -3.44 20.60
N ARG A 25 -14.59 -4.68 20.15
CA ARG A 25 -14.93 -5.81 21.02
C ARG A 25 -13.67 -6.33 21.72
N SER A 26 -13.55 -6.07 23.02
CA SER A 26 -12.44 -6.53 23.87
C SER A 26 -12.98 -7.27 25.08
N THR A 27 -12.27 -8.31 25.52
CA THR A 27 -12.58 -8.99 26.79
C THR A 27 -12.35 -8.05 27.98
N VAL A 28 -13.06 -8.29 29.08
CA VAL A 28 -12.91 -7.52 30.33
C VAL A 28 -11.47 -7.56 30.83
N SER A 29 -10.85 -8.74 30.85
CA SER A 29 -9.46 -8.91 31.31
C SER A 29 -8.47 -8.10 30.49
N ARG A 30 -8.70 -7.92 29.18
CA ARG A 30 -7.86 -7.08 28.33
C ARG A 30 -8.02 -5.60 28.66
N LYS A 31 -9.26 -5.13 28.85
CA LYS A 31 -9.54 -3.75 29.27
C LYS A 31 -8.90 -3.41 30.61
N VAL A 32 -8.96 -4.33 31.58
CA VAL A 32 -8.33 -4.14 32.90
C VAL A 32 -6.83 -3.90 32.78
N ARG A 33 -6.13 -4.64 31.91
CA ARG A 33 -4.69 -4.43 31.69
C ARG A 33 -4.40 -3.05 31.10
N TYR A 34 -5.18 -2.61 30.12
CA TYR A 34 -5.02 -1.27 29.53
C TYR A 34 -5.26 -0.16 30.55
N VAL A 35 -6.29 -0.28 31.39
CA VAL A 35 -6.56 0.70 32.46
C VAL A 35 -5.40 0.75 33.46
N LYS A 36 -4.89 -0.42 33.89
CA LYS A 36 -3.73 -0.46 34.81
C LYS A 36 -2.51 0.22 34.20
N GLN A 37 -2.26 0.01 32.92
CA GLN A 37 -1.12 0.61 32.23
C GLN A 37 -1.29 2.12 32.04
N ALA A 38 -2.48 2.57 31.61
CA ALA A 38 -2.81 3.99 31.50
C ALA A 38 -2.62 4.71 32.84
N ASN A 39 -3.11 4.13 33.94
CA ASN A 39 -2.95 4.70 35.28
C ASN A 39 -1.48 4.78 35.72
N ARG A 40 -0.65 3.77 35.38
CA ARG A 40 0.80 3.81 35.66
C ARG A 40 1.50 4.94 34.92
N GLU A 41 1.01 5.28 33.73
CA GLU A 41 1.52 6.37 32.91
C GLU A 41 0.85 7.72 33.24
N GLY A 42 -0.04 7.76 34.23
CA GLY A 42 -0.74 8.99 34.65
C GLY A 42 -1.81 9.47 33.67
N LEU A 43 -2.28 8.59 32.77
CA LEU A 43 -3.19 8.94 31.68
C LEU A 43 -4.58 8.31 31.85
N LYS A 44 -5.58 8.97 31.27
CA LYS A 44 -6.88 8.32 31.02
C LYS A 44 -6.70 7.25 29.95
N LEU A 45 -7.53 6.20 30.01
CA LEU A 45 -7.46 5.08 29.06
C LEU A 45 -7.57 5.53 27.59
N SER A 46 -8.46 6.46 27.27
CA SER A 46 -8.63 6.96 25.90
C SER A 46 -7.37 7.65 25.38
N GLU A 47 -6.77 8.50 26.20
CA GLU A 47 -5.55 9.24 25.88
C GLU A 47 -4.34 8.31 25.72
N TRP A 48 -4.22 7.33 26.61
CA TRP A 48 -3.20 6.29 26.52
C TRP A 48 -3.31 5.47 25.24
N MET A 49 -4.54 5.10 24.83
CA MET A 49 -4.78 4.37 23.59
C MET A 49 -4.47 5.21 22.36
N SER A 50 -4.95 6.46 22.28
CA SER A 50 -4.65 7.36 21.16
C SER A 50 -3.14 7.52 20.99
N ARG A 51 -2.42 7.83 22.07
CA ARG A 51 -0.96 7.98 22.03
C ARG A 51 -0.24 6.71 21.54
N HIS A 52 -0.69 5.53 21.97
CA HIS A 52 -0.10 4.27 21.50
C HIS A 52 -0.38 4.01 20.02
N LEU A 53 -1.57 4.38 19.53
CA LEU A 53 -1.92 4.25 18.11
C LEU A 53 -1.11 5.23 17.26
N ASP A 54 -0.99 6.49 17.70
CA ASP A 54 -0.19 7.51 17.03
C ASP A 54 1.27 7.06 16.89
N ALA A 55 1.88 6.57 17.98
CA ALA A 55 3.26 6.09 17.94
C ALA A 55 3.48 4.93 16.95
N VAL A 56 2.49 4.05 16.79
CA VAL A 56 2.53 2.97 15.78
C VAL A 56 2.46 3.54 14.37
N CYS A 57 1.60 4.53 14.13
CA CYS A 57 1.50 5.22 12.84
C CYS A 57 2.80 5.96 12.50
N ASP A 58 3.34 6.76 13.43
CA ASP A 58 4.60 7.49 13.25
C ASP A 58 5.76 6.54 12.91
N THR A 59 5.83 5.41 13.60
CA THR A 59 6.86 4.39 13.33
C THR A 59 6.68 3.80 11.92
N ALA A 60 5.44 3.52 11.51
CA ALA A 60 5.16 3.02 10.18
C ALA A 60 5.51 4.06 9.10
N ASP A 61 5.20 5.33 9.34
CA ASP A 61 5.52 6.42 8.43
C ASP A 61 7.02 6.59 8.24
N GLU A 62 7.81 6.52 9.31
CA GLU A 62 9.27 6.57 9.20
C GLU A 62 9.83 5.35 8.42
N ILE A 63 9.25 4.16 8.60
CA ILE A 63 9.60 2.98 7.79
C ILE A 63 9.27 3.21 6.31
N HIS A 64 8.13 3.83 5.99
CA HIS A 64 7.72 4.10 4.61
C HIS A 64 8.49 5.26 3.98
N LYS A 65 8.86 6.28 4.77
CA LYS A 65 9.65 7.44 4.34
C LYS A 65 11.04 7.03 3.86
N GLY A 66 11.62 5.99 4.47
CA GLY A 66 12.85 5.33 3.99
C GLY A 66 12.64 4.39 2.78
N LYS A 67 11.40 4.03 2.46
CA LYS A 67 11.00 3.23 1.28
C LYS A 67 10.34 4.07 0.20
N ARG A 68 10.75 5.33 0.04
CA ARG A 68 10.60 5.97 -1.27
C ARG A 68 11.57 5.26 -2.19
N SER A 69 11.15 4.10 -2.72
CA SER A 69 11.86 3.44 -3.81
C SER A 69 11.98 4.49 -4.89
N THR A 70 13.18 5.05 -5.08
CA THR A 70 13.45 5.75 -6.32
C THR A 70 13.08 4.75 -7.41
N PRO A 71 12.21 5.12 -8.36
CA PRO A 71 11.96 4.25 -9.50
C PRO A 71 13.35 3.92 -10.07
N VAL A 72 13.71 2.64 -10.11
CA VAL A 72 14.96 2.18 -10.71
C VAL A 72 14.55 1.40 -11.94
N ALA A 73 14.69 2.04 -13.09
CA ALA A 73 14.59 1.40 -14.39
C ALA A 73 16.02 1.21 -14.95
N PRO A 74 16.42 -0.02 -15.31
CA PRO A 74 17.75 -0.30 -15.84
C PRO A 74 18.01 0.36 -17.20
N GLY A 75 19.26 0.73 -17.49
CA GLY A 75 19.62 1.40 -18.75
C GLY A 75 19.56 0.51 -19.99
N LYS A 76 19.70 -0.81 -19.82
CA LYS A 76 19.46 -1.78 -20.88
C LYS A 76 18.11 -2.43 -20.66
N ILE A 77 17.37 -2.66 -21.74
CA ILE A 77 16.09 -3.35 -21.70
C ILE A 77 16.23 -4.73 -21.05
N PRO A 78 15.47 -5.05 -19.98
CA PRO A 78 15.42 -6.40 -19.42
C PRO A 78 14.81 -7.38 -20.42
N PRO A 79 15.27 -8.66 -20.47
CA PRO A 79 14.72 -9.66 -21.39
C PRO A 79 13.20 -9.81 -21.31
N GLU A 80 12.64 -9.72 -20.10
CA GLU A 80 11.20 -9.84 -19.86
C GLU A 80 10.45 -8.66 -20.48
N VAL A 81 11.00 -7.45 -20.37
CA VAL A 81 10.41 -6.24 -20.95
C VAL A 81 10.58 -6.22 -22.46
N TYR A 82 11.68 -6.74 -22.98
CA TYR A 82 11.88 -6.91 -24.42
C TYR A 82 10.79 -7.77 -25.04
N GLN A 83 10.45 -8.90 -24.44
CA GLN A 83 9.37 -9.75 -24.93
C GLN A 83 8.03 -9.00 -24.95
N VAL A 84 7.71 -8.27 -23.89
CA VAL A 84 6.48 -7.48 -23.81
C VAL A 84 6.43 -6.40 -24.90
N ILE A 85 7.54 -5.68 -25.15
CA ILE A 85 7.61 -4.68 -26.22
C ILE A 85 7.55 -5.35 -27.59
N TYR A 86 8.21 -6.49 -27.78
CA TYR A 86 8.19 -7.26 -29.02
C TYR A 86 6.75 -7.70 -29.36
N ASP A 87 6.03 -8.27 -28.40
CA ASP A 87 4.65 -8.73 -28.57
C ASP A 87 3.69 -7.56 -28.85
N GLN A 88 3.80 -6.47 -28.08
CA GLN A 88 2.93 -5.31 -28.26
C GLN A 88 3.19 -4.56 -29.56
N CYS A 89 4.43 -4.52 -30.03
CA CYS A 89 4.81 -3.91 -31.29
C CYS A 89 4.72 -4.86 -32.49
N GLY A 90 4.10 -6.04 -32.33
CA GLY A 90 3.88 -6.99 -33.42
C GLY A 90 5.18 -7.46 -34.09
N GLY A 91 6.25 -7.60 -33.31
CA GLY A 91 7.58 -7.97 -33.80
C GLY A 91 8.33 -6.86 -34.55
N PHE A 92 7.93 -5.59 -34.36
CA PHE A 92 8.54 -4.41 -34.98
C PHE A 92 8.43 -4.36 -36.51
N VAL A 93 7.43 -5.04 -37.09
CA VAL A 93 7.29 -5.20 -38.55
C VAL A 93 6.99 -3.87 -39.27
N GLU A 94 6.43 -2.88 -38.57
CA GLU A 94 6.09 -1.55 -39.11
C GLU A 94 6.72 -0.38 -38.34
N CYS A 95 7.64 -0.66 -37.40
CA CYS A 95 8.25 0.35 -36.55
C CYS A 95 9.76 0.41 -36.81
N ASP A 96 10.25 1.58 -37.21
CA ASP A 96 11.68 1.86 -37.38
C ASP A 96 12.41 2.04 -36.03
N ALA A 97 11.66 2.17 -34.94
CA ALA A 97 12.19 2.20 -33.58
C ALA A 97 12.60 0.80 -33.11
N ASN A 98 13.86 0.67 -32.67
CA ASN A 98 14.31 -0.53 -31.99
C ASN A 98 13.71 -0.61 -30.56
N ALA A 99 13.62 -1.82 -30.01
CA ALA A 99 13.05 -2.06 -28.68
C ALA A 99 13.69 -1.22 -27.55
N GLN A 100 14.97 -0.88 -27.69
CA GLN A 100 15.72 -0.10 -26.71
C GLN A 100 15.26 1.36 -26.69
N VAL A 101 14.91 1.98 -27.82
CA VAL A 101 14.37 3.34 -27.90
C VAL A 101 13.01 3.44 -27.21
N ILE A 102 12.14 2.44 -27.40
CA ILE A 102 10.85 2.37 -26.72
C ILE A 102 11.05 2.20 -25.21
N TRP A 103 11.97 1.32 -24.82
CA TRP A 103 12.34 1.16 -23.42
C TRP A 103 12.89 2.45 -22.80
N GLU A 104 13.69 3.22 -23.51
CA GLU A 104 14.23 4.51 -23.03
C GLU A 104 13.12 5.53 -22.78
N ALA A 105 12.13 5.63 -23.66
CA ALA A 105 10.97 6.50 -23.46
C ALA A 105 10.14 6.06 -22.23
N CYS A 106 9.88 4.76 -22.09
CA CYS A 106 9.19 4.22 -20.90
C CYS A 106 10.01 4.45 -19.62
N ARG A 107 11.32 4.23 -19.68
CA ARG A 107 12.25 4.45 -18.58
C ARG A 107 12.26 5.91 -18.13
N ASP A 108 12.27 6.85 -19.07
CA ASP A 108 12.23 8.27 -18.74
C ASP A 108 10.94 8.65 -18.00
N ALA A 109 9.78 8.17 -18.48
CA ALA A 109 8.50 8.35 -17.80
C ALA A 109 8.47 7.73 -16.39
N ILE A 110 9.06 6.54 -16.21
CA ILE A 110 9.17 5.87 -14.91
C ILE A 110 10.06 6.67 -13.94
N LEU A 111 11.17 7.24 -14.43
CA LEU A 111 12.16 7.92 -13.59
C LEU A 111 11.78 9.37 -13.26
N ASN A 112 11.19 10.09 -14.21
CA ASN A 112 10.89 11.51 -14.08
C ASN A 112 9.43 11.79 -13.66
N GLY A 113 8.58 10.76 -13.67
CA GLY A 113 7.14 10.89 -13.50
C GLY A 113 6.50 11.54 -14.74
N ASP A 114 5.29 11.09 -15.09
CA ASP A 114 4.49 11.70 -16.14
C ASP A 114 4.27 13.18 -15.81
N LYS A 115 4.95 14.09 -16.52
CA LYS A 115 4.67 15.52 -16.48
C LYS A 115 3.57 15.82 -17.50
N GLY A 116 2.41 15.19 -17.29
CA GLY A 116 1.16 15.49 -17.98
C GLY A 116 0.45 16.66 -17.32
#